data_AF-A0A0B6ZTF4-F1
#
_entry.id   AF-A0A0B6ZTF4-F1
#
_cell.length_a   1.000
_cell.length_b   1.000
_cell.length_c   1.000
_cell.angle_alpha   90.00
_cell.angle_beta   90.00
_cell.angle_gamma   90.00
#
_symmetry.space_group_name_H-M   'P 1'
#
loop_
_entity.id
_entity.type
_entity.pdbx_description
1 polymer ?
#
loop_
_entity_poly.entity_id
_entity_poly.type
_entity_poly.pdbx_seq_one_letter_code
_entity_poly.pdbx_strand_id
1 'polypeptide(L)' 'MERRLEEEMKRRDMKIILELDQKLMDQQSMLEKAGVPGFFVTNNRHDVRLQMYLLDFITRLATKERENRGLQ' A
#
# COMPACT_ATOMS: atom_id res chain seq x y z
N MET A 1 -6.51 -22.07 28.91
CA MET A 1 -5.38 -22.03 27.95
C MET A 1 -5.85 -21.53 26.59
N GLU A 2 -6.93 -22.08 26.04
CA GLU A 2 -7.52 -21.69 24.75
C GLU A 2 -7.87 -20.20 24.64
N ARG A 3 -8.57 -19.59 25.62
CA ARG A 3 -8.87 -18.13 25.58
C ARG A 3 -7.62 -17.25 25.44
N ARG A 4 -6.51 -17.62 26.10
CA ARG A 4 -5.25 -16.87 25.99
C ARG A 4 -4.64 -16.99 24.60
N LEU A 5 -4.78 -18.15 23.95
CA LEU A 5 -4.34 -18.36 22.56
C LEU A 5 -5.20 -17.56 21.58
N GLU A 6 -6.52 -17.54 21.75
CA GLU A 6 -7.43 -16.72 20.93
C GLU A 6 -7.15 -15.22 21.06
N GLU A 7 -6.89 -14.72 22.27
CA GLU A 7 -6.51 -13.33 22.52
C GLU A 7 -5.16 -12.97 21.90
N GLU A 8 -4.17 -13.87 22.00
CA GLU A 8 -2.87 -13.74 21.32
C GLU A 8 -3.05 -13.65 19.80
N MET A 9 -3.88 -14.50 19.21
CA MET A 9 -4.17 -14.46 17.76
C MET A 9 -4.80 -13.13 17.36
N LYS A 10 -5.86 -12.69 18.06
CA LYS A 10 -6.50 -11.40 17.79
C LYS A 10 -5.54 -10.21 17.90
N ARG A 11 -4.63 -10.24 18.89
CA ARG A 11 -3.62 -9.19 19.06
C ARG A 11 -2.64 -9.17 17.89
N ARG A 12 -2.24 -10.33 17.37
CA ARG A 12 -1.36 -10.43 16.20
C ARG A 12 -2.05 -9.91 14.96
N ASP A 13 -3.30 -10.28 14.70
CA ASP A 13 -4.06 -9.80 13.55
C ASP A 13 -4.22 -8.28 13.58
N MET A 14 -4.55 -7.72 14.75
CA MET A 14 -4.64 -6.28 14.92
C MET A 14 -3.30 -5.57 14.70
N LYS A 15 -2.20 -6.17 15.16
CA LYS A 15 -0.84 -5.64 14.91
C LYS A 15 -0.53 -5.60 13.41
N ILE A 16 -0.90 -6.65 12.66
CA ILE A 16 -0.70 -6.70 11.21
C ILE A 16 -1.47 -5.56 10.52
N ILE A 17 -2.73 -5.34 10.90
CA ILE A 17 -3.54 -4.25 10.33
C ILE A 17 -2.88 -2.88 10.59
N LEU A 18 -2.42 -2.64 11.81
CA LEU A 18 -1.74 -1.38 12.16
C LEU A 18 -0.43 -1.19 11.37
N GLU A 19 0.34 -2.25 11.18
CA GLU A 19 1.56 -2.20 10.37
C GLU A 19 1.25 -1.94 8.89
N LEU A 20 0.16 -2.49 8.35
CA LEU A 20 -0.30 -2.22 6.99
C LEU A 20 -0.73 -0.75 6.82
N ASP A 21 -1.48 -0.20 7.78
CA ASP A 21 -1.89 1.21 7.76
C ASP A 21 -0.68 2.15 7.82
N GLN A 22 0.30 1.84 8.68
CA GLN A 22 1.55 2.60 8.74
C GLN A 22 2.30 2.56 7.40
N LYS A 23 2.38 1.38 6.75
CA LYS A 23 3.04 1.24 5.46
C LYS A 23 2.31 1.99 4.35
N LEU A 24 0.98 1.99 4.36
CA LEU A 24 0.18 2.78 3.43
C LEU A 24 0.51 4.27 3.58
N MET A 25 0.53 4.78 4.81
CA MET A 25 0.85 6.19 5.09
C MET A 25 2.28 6.56 4.64
N ASP A 26 3.26 5.71 4.92
CA ASP A 26 4.65 5.91 4.49
C ASP A 26 4.76 6.00 2.96
N GLN A 27 4.05 5.11 2.24
CA GLN A 27 4.02 5.10 0.77
C GLN A 27 3.35 6.34 0.20
N GLN A 28 2.19 6.73 0.74
CA GLN A 28 1.50 7.96 0.34
C GLN A 28 2.40 9.18 0.53
N SER A 29 3.04 9.31 1.71
CA SER A 29 3.93 10.43 2.00
C SER A 29 5.14 10.47 1.08
N MET A 30 5.72 9.31 0.76
CA MET A 30 6.85 9.22 -0.16
C MET A 30 6.46 9.67 -1.57
N LEU A 31 5.33 9.17 -2.10
CA LEU A 31 4.86 9.49 -3.45
C LEU A 31 4.42 10.94 -3.58
N GLU A 32 3.76 11.48 -2.55
CA GLU A 32 3.42 12.90 -2.46
C GLU A 32 4.67 13.78 -2.48
N LYS A 33 5.68 13.48 -1.64
CA LYS A 33 6.95 14.22 -1.61
C LYS A 33 7.75 14.10 -2.91
N ALA A 34 7.64 12.97 -3.61
CA ALA A 34 8.22 12.78 -4.92
C ALA A 34 7.47 13.53 -6.04
N GLY A 35 6.32 14.14 -5.72
CA GLY A 35 5.50 14.89 -6.68
C GLY A 35 4.70 14.00 -7.62
N VAL A 36 4.43 12.73 -7.26
CA VAL A 36 3.64 11.82 -8.09
C VAL A 36 2.18 12.26 -8.06
N PRO A 37 1.57 12.61 -9.22
CA PRO A 37 0.20 13.11 -9.26
C PRO A 37 -0.81 12.12 -8.70
N GLY A 38 -1.80 12.63 -7.96
CA GLY A 38 -2.88 11.83 -7.39
C GLY A 38 -2.57 11.20 -6.03
N PHE A 39 -1.35 11.33 -5.52
CA PHE A 39 -0.95 10.84 -4.20
C PHE A 39 -0.87 11.98 -3.18
N PHE A 40 -1.51 11.76 -2.04
CA PHE A 40 -1.50 12.60 -0.84
C PHE A 40 -1.88 11.69 0.35
N VAL A 41 -1.48 12.05 1.56
CA VAL A 41 -1.82 11.25 2.76
C VAL A 41 -3.33 11.31 3.04
N THR A 42 -3.99 10.14 3.09
CA THR A 42 -5.44 10.05 3.32
C THR A 42 -5.86 8.69 3.86
N ASN A 43 -6.85 8.70 4.77
CA ASN A 43 -7.54 7.52 5.29
C ASN A 43 -8.94 7.35 4.69
N ASN A 44 -9.34 8.21 3.74
CA ASN A 44 -10.61 8.05 3.05
C ASN A 44 -10.57 6.81 2.15
N ARG A 45 -11.45 5.85 2.41
CA ARG A 45 -11.54 4.58 1.68
C ARG A 45 -11.62 4.71 0.15
N HIS A 46 -12.29 5.75 -0.36
CA HIS A 46 -12.44 5.96 -1.79
C HIS A 46 -11.15 6.50 -2.41
N ASP A 47 -10.47 7.42 -1.72
CA ASP A 47 -9.20 7.99 -2.16
C ASP A 47 -8.08 6.95 -2.10
N VAL A 48 -8.01 6.18 -1.00
CA VAL A 48 -7.05 5.06 -0.87
C VAL A 48 -7.22 4.08 -2.02
N ARG A 49 -8.47 3.71 -2.35
CA ARG A 49 -8.74 2.80 -3.46
C ARG A 49 -8.35 3.41 -4.81
N LEU A 50 -8.60 4.71 -5.02
CA LEU A 50 -8.18 5.41 -6.24
C LEU A 50 -6.64 5.41 -6.37
N GLN A 51 -5.93 5.76 -5.29
CA GLN A 51 -4.47 5.73 -5.25
C GLN A 51 -3.91 4.33 -5.50
N MET A 52 -4.56 3.27 -5.00
CA MET A 52 -4.19 1.89 -5.32
C MET A 52 -4.35 1.56 -6.81
N TYR A 53 -5.43 2.02 -7.46
CA TYR A 53 -5.58 1.84 -8.91
C TYR A 53 -4.54 2.63 -9.72
N LEU A 54 -4.21 3.85 -9.29
CA LEU A 54 -3.13 4.63 -9.91
C LEU A 54 -1.79 3.92 -9.77
N LEU A 55 -1.48 3.39 -8.58
CA LEU A 55 -0.24 2.66 -8.31
C LEU A 55 -0.13 1.39 -9.17
N ASP A 56 -1.20 0.60 -9.27
CA ASP A 56 -1.27 -0.58 -10.13
C ASP A 56 -1.08 -0.20 -11.61
N PHE A 57 -1.73 0.87 -12.07
CA PHE A 57 -1.61 1.36 -13.44
C PHE A 57 -0.17 1.76 -13.79
N ILE A 58 0.47 2.63 -12.99
CA ILE A 58 1.85 3.09 -13.26
C ILE A 58 2.86 1.93 -13.16
N THR A 59 2.64 0.97 -12.26
CA THR A 59 3.51 -0.19 -12.11
C THR A 59 3.42 -1.10 -13.35
N ARG A 60 2.21 -1.37 -13.84
CA ARG A 60 2.01 -2.15 -15.07
C ARG A 60 2.62 -1.47 -16.28
N LEU A 61 2.47 -0.14 -16.39
CA LEU A 61 3.08 0.63 -17.46
C LEU A 61 4.60 0.54 -17.40
N ALA A 62 5.19 0.70 -16.21
CA ALA A 62 6.64 0.58 -16.02
C ALA A 62 7.17 -0.81 -16.37
N THR A 63 6.45 -1.89 -16.00
CA THR A 63 6.81 -3.26 -16.39
C THR A 63 6.77 -3.43 -17.91
N LYS A 64 5.69 -2.97 -18.56
CA LYS A 64 5.55 -3.05 -20.01
C LYS A 64 6.61 -2.23 -20.76
N GLU A 65 6.99 -1.07 -20.23
CA GLU A 65 8.11 -0.29 -20.77
C GLU A 65 9.44 -1.04 -20.67
N ARG A 66 9.71 -1.73 -19.56
CA ARG A 66 10.95 -2.53 -19.40
C ARG A 66 10.99 -3.70 -20.38
N GLU A 67 9.87 -4.41 -20.55
CA GLU A 67 9.71 -5.48 -21.54
C GLU A 67 9.98 -4.94 -22.96
N ASN A 68 9.38 -3.81 -23.32
CA ASN A 68 9.58 -3.18 -24.62
C ASN A 68 11.03 -2.72 -24.85
N ARG A 69 11.78 -2.37 -23.80
CA ARG A 69 13.17 -1.93 -23.88
C ARG A 69 14.19 -3.08 -23.98
N GLY A 70 13.75 -4.34 -23.96
CA GLY A 70 14.61 -5.49 -24.25
C GLY A 70 15.73 -5.73 -23.24
N LEU A 71 15.55 -5.34 -21.97
CA LEU A 71 16.46 -5.75 -20.90
C LEU A 71 16.09 -7.18 -20.46
N GLN A 72 16.71 -8.17 -21.11
CA GLN A 72 16.99 -9.49 -20.52
C GLN A 72 18.13 -9.36 -19.51
#